data_AF-A0A5C3P084-F1
#
_entry.id   AF-A0A5C3P084-F1
#
_cell.length_a   1.000
_cell.length_b   1.000
_cell.length_c   1.000
_cell.angle_alpha   90.00
_cell.angle_beta   90.00
_cell.angle_gamma   90.00
#
_symmetry.space_group_name_H-M   'P 1'
#
loop_
_entity.id
_entity.type
_entity.pdbx_description
1 polymer ?
#
loop_
_entity_poly.entity_id
_entity_poly.type
_entity_poly.pdbx_seq_one_letter_code
_entity_poly.pdbx_strand_id
1 'polypeptide(L)'
;MQTTSTGTSSHTHRNMNAVSNSSEPLPNLPPRPVQEYIPQGPSPTLAYGIVIDEDCIYRHSKVVHKEMNRPDLSHMSPEDANKALRRIRGFTIVTMPDDIYFAFPNLPRLKRNLLLMRDVEWLFVFKDNSTHAASHVYLDPEDVRGVKRMLGLQWQVAKWHRVSQCML
;
A
#
# COMPACT_ATOMS: atom_id res chain seq x y z
N MET A 1 85.59 0.32 13.11
CA MET A 1 86.08 0.29 11.71
C MET A 1 84.99 -0.27 10.82
N GLN A 2 84.89 0.27 9.60
CA GLN A 2 83.80 0.13 8.61
C GLN A 2 83.54 -1.30 8.08
N THR A 3 82.33 -1.48 7.54
CA THR A 3 81.88 -2.17 6.27
C THR A 3 80.66 -3.09 6.52
N THR A 4 79.43 -2.69 6.15
CA THR A 4 78.68 -2.74 4.86
C THR A 4 78.19 -4.12 4.40
N SER A 5 76.86 -4.21 4.22
CA SER A 5 76.05 -4.94 3.20
C SER A 5 76.17 -6.48 3.14
N THR A 6 75.17 -7.31 2.81
CA THR A 6 73.91 -7.21 2.05
C THR A 6 73.24 -8.60 2.14
N GLY A 7 71.92 -8.72 1.99
CA GLY A 7 71.34 -10.04 1.67
C GLY A 7 69.87 -10.22 2.03
N THR A 8 69.00 -9.65 1.21
CA THR A 8 67.55 -9.86 1.15
C THR A 8 67.16 -11.33 0.98
N SER A 9 66.19 -11.81 1.75
CA SER A 9 65.40 -12.99 1.38
C SER A 9 63.93 -12.74 1.69
N SER A 10 63.17 -12.54 0.62
CA SER A 10 61.73 -12.36 0.57
C SER A 10 61.05 -13.72 0.71
N HIS A 11 60.11 -13.90 1.65
CA HIS A 11 59.03 -14.90 1.53
C HIS A 11 57.74 -14.36 2.18
N THR A 12 56.97 -13.69 1.32
CA THR A 12 55.51 -13.80 1.11
C THR A 12 54.61 -13.94 2.35
N HIS A 13 54.13 -12.79 2.82
CA HIS A 13 52.91 -12.68 3.61
C HIS A 13 51.69 -13.12 2.78
N ARG A 14 50.99 -14.15 3.25
CA ARG A 14 49.68 -14.60 2.74
C ARG A 14 48.63 -13.56 3.16
N ASN A 15 48.33 -12.61 2.27
CA ASN A 15 47.31 -11.60 2.51
C ASN A 15 45.92 -12.25 2.39
N MET A 16 45.13 -12.16 3.45
CA MET A 16 43.76 -12.64 3.47
C MET A 16 42.91 -11.71 2.60
N ASN A 17 42.26 -12.27 1.58
CA ASN A 17 41.29 -11.55 0.76
C ASN A 17 40.14 -11.05 1.65
N ALA A 18 40.13 -9.76 1.92
CA ALA A 18 38.96 -9.05 2.42
C ALA A 18 37.92 -9.04 1.29
N VAL A 19 36.84 -9.80 1.47
CA VAL A 19 35.63 -9.70 0.66
C VAL A 19 35.08 -8.28 0.86
N SER A 20 35.26 -7.43 -0.15
CA SER A 20 34.62 -6.12 -0.21
C SER A 20 33.13 -6.32 -0.42
N ASN A 21 32.36 -6.24 0.67
CA ASN A 21 30.92 -5.99 0.59
C ASN A 21 30.72 -4.59 0.03
N SER A 22 30.53 -4.49 -1.29
CA SER A 22 30.03 -3.28 -1.92
C SER A 22 28.55 -3.12 -1.58
N SER A 23 28.27 -2.60 -0.40
CA SER A 23 26.97 -2.00 -0.11
C SER A 23 26.90 -0.70 -0.90
N GLU A 24 26.50 -0.78 -2.16
CA GLU A 24 26.16 0.42 -2.92
C GLU A 24 25.07 1.18 -2.14
N PRO A 25 25.27 2.47 -1.84
CA PRO A 25 24.22 3.28 -1.25
C PRO A 25 23.07 3.32 -2.25
N LEU A 26 21.85 2.96 -1.80
CA LEU A 26 20.64 3.23 -2.55
C LEU A 26 20.69 4.68 -3.06
N PRO A 27 20.41 4.95 -4.34
CA PRO A 27 20.43 6.30 -4.87
C PRO A 27 19.56 7.18 -3.97
N ASN A 28 20.05 8.38 -3.64
CA ASN A 28 19.31 9.42 -2.92
C ASN A 28 18.06 9.79 -3.73
N LEU A 29 17.01 8.98 -3.62
CA LEU A 29 15.70 9.32 -4.13
C LEU A 29 15.25 10.55 -3.35
N PRO A 30 14.76 11.61 -4.03
CA PRO A 30 14.19 12.75 -3.33
C PRO A 30 13.12 12.23 -2.36
N PRO A 31 13.03 12.78 -1.14
CA PRO A 31 11.96 12.41 -0.23
C PRO A 31 10.64 12.58 -0.96
N ARG A 32 9.81 11.53 -0.99
CA ARG A 32 8.49 11.62 -1.60
C ARG A 32 7.78 12.82 -0.96
N PRO A 33 7.16 13.70 -1.75
CA PRO A 33 6.29 14.74 -1.19
C PRO A 33 5.32 14.05 -0.24
N VAL A 34 5.41 14.38 1.06
CA VAL A 34 4.44 13.89 2.03
C VAL A 34 3.14 14.57 1.68
N GLN A 35 2.26 13.85 1.00
CA GLN A 35 0.94 14.39 0.71
C GLN A 35 0.18 14.53 2.03
N GLU A 36 -0.12 15.76 2.39
CA GLU A 36 -0.86 16.05 3.60
C GLU A 36 -2.29 15.51 3.50
N TYR A 37 -2.78 15.00 4.62
CA TYR A 37 -4.18 14.58 4.72
C TYR A 37 -5.10 15.80 4.71
N ILE A 38 -6.19 15.71 3.97
CA ILE A 38 -7.23 16.74 4.01
C ILE A 38 -7.80 16.78 5.44
N PRO A 39 -7.93 17.97 6.06
CA PRO A 39 -8.50 18.10 7.40
C PRO A 39 -9.93 17.55 7.46
N GLN A 40 -10.17 16.59 8.36
CA GLN A 40 -11.47 15.97 8.60
C GLN A 40 -11.99 16.29 10.00
N GLY A 41 -13.30 16.47 10.11
CA GLY A 41 -14.01 16.62 11.38
C GLY A 41 -14.31 15.25 12.01
N PRO A 42 -14.87 15.24 13.23
CA PRO A 42 -15.01 14.02 14.03
C PRO A 42 -16.03 13.02 13.46
N SER A 43 -17.11 13.48 12.82
CA SER A 43 -18.21 12.60 12.40
C SER A 43 -18.87 13.08 11.11
N PRO A 44 -18.57 12.44 9.96
CA PRO A 44 -19.33 12.67 8.75
C PRO A 44 -20.68 11.96 8.85
N THR A 45 -21.69 12.54 8.23
CA THR A 45 -22.99 11.89 8.00
C THR A 45 -23.15 11.43 6.56
N LEU A 46 -22.30 11.95 5.66
CA LEU A 46 -22.23 11.59 4.26
C LEU A 46 -20.77 11.42 3.84
N ALA A 47 -20.53 10.38 3.04
CA ALA A 47 -19.24 10.12 2.42
C ALA A 47 -19.45 9.85 0.93
N TYR A 48 -18.66 10.50 0.07
CA TYR A 48 -18.65 10.27 -1.37
C TYR A 48 -17.59 9.22 -1.68
N GLY A 49 -18.00 8.11 -2.31
CA GLY A 49 -17.13 6.97 -2.45
C GLY A 49 -17.66 5.90 -3.38
N ILE A 50 -16.95 4.78 -3.40
CA ILE A 50 -17.32 3.53 -4.08
C ILE A 50 -17.33 2.38 -3.08
N VAL A 51 -18.28 1.46 -3.25
CA VAL A 51 -18.42 0.32 -2.34
C VAL A 51 -17.48 -0.79 -2.79
N ILE A 52 -16.57 -1.16 -1.89
CA ILE A 52 -15.71 -2.33 -1.97
C ILE A 52 -16.52 -3.53 -1.44
N ASP A 53 -16.96 -4.38 -2.37
CA ASP A 53 -17.67 -5.62 -2.11
C ASP A 53 -16.71 -6.78 -1.78
N GLU A 54 -17.28 -7.91 -1.34
CA GLU A 54 -16.51 -9.10 -0.97
C GLU A 54 -15.70 -9.65 -2.16
N ASP A 55 -16.24 -9.58 -3.38
CA ASP A 55 -15.55 -10.02 -4.59
C ASP A 55 -14.32 -9.17 -4.91
N CYS A 56 -14.41 -7.85 -4.70
CA CYS A 56 -13.28 -6.94 -4.81
C CYS A 56 -12.19 -7.29 -3.80
N ILE A 57 -12.58 -7.51 -2.54
CA ILE A 57 -11.65 -7.90 -1.47
C ILE A 57 -10.99 -9.25 -1.80
N TYR A 58 -11.77 -10.24 -2.22
CA TYR A 58 -11.26 -11.56 -2.60
C TYR A 58 -10.24 -11.49 -3.74
N ARG A 59 -10.52 -10.68 -4.79
CA ARG A 59 -9.58 -10.46 -5.90
C ARG A 59 -8.27 -9.84 -5.41
N HIS A 60 -8.33 -8.83 -4.56
CA HIS A 60 -7.13 -8.18 -4.04
C HIS A 60 -6.38 -9.05 -3.02
N SER A 61 -7.08 -9.88 -2.26
CA SER A 61 -6.43 -10.85 -1.37
C SER A 61 -5.57 -11.82 -2.15
N LYS A 62 -5.93 -12.22 -3.38
CA LYS A 62 -5.05 -13.03 -4.23
C LYS A 62 -3.76 -12.32 -4.62
N VAL A 63 -3.82 -11.01 -4.88
CA VAL A 63 -2.64 -10.19 -5.20
C VAL A 63 -1.73 -10.09 -3.97
N VAL A 64 -2.29 -9.68 -2.83
CA VAL A 64 -1.57 -9.56 -1.56
C VAL A 64 -0.97 -10.90 -1.12
N HIS A 65 -1.69 -12.01 -1.30
CA HIS A 65 -1.18 -13.35 -0.99
C HIS A 65 0.11 -13.67 -1.75
N LYS A 66 0.13 -13.34 -3.05
CA LYS A 66 1.29 -13.52 -3.91
C LYS A 66 2.45 -12.61 -3.49
N GLU A 67 2.18 -11.35 -3.18
CA GLU A 67 3.20 -10.37 -2.74
C GLU A 67 3.82 -10.74 -1.39
N MET A 68 3.06 -11.40 -0.51
CA MET A 68 3.56 -11.94 0.75
C MET A 68 4.41 -13.22 0.58
N ASN A 69 4.74 -13.63 -0.66
CA ASN A 69 5.48 -14.87 -0.98
C ASN A 69 4.90 -16.11 -0.30
N ARG A 70 3.56 -16.17 -0.17
CA ARG A 70 2.86 -17.33 0.38
C ARG A 70 2.81 -18.46 -0.65
N PRO A 71 2.58 -19.72 -0.22
CA PRO A 71 2.49 -20.85 -1.16
C PRO A 71 1.47 -20.59 -2.26
N ASP A 72 1.72 -21.02 -3.49
CA ASP A 72 0.77 -20.79 -4.57
C ASP A 72 -0.59 -21.43 -4.25
N LEU A 73 -1.65 -20.63 -4.37
CA LEU A 73 -3.03 -21.07 -4.17
C LEU A 73 -3.42 -22.17 -5.17
N SER A 74 -2.77 -22.24 -6.34
CA SER A 74 -3.01 -23.28 -7.35
C SER A 74 -2.63 -24.69 -6.88
N HIS A 75 -1.77 -24.80 -5.85
CA HIS A 75 -1.37 -26.07 -5.25
C HIS A 75 -2.25 -26.48 -4.05
N MET A 76 -3.24 -25.67 -3.69
CA MET A 76 -4.14 -25.91 -2.57
C MET A 76 -5.48 -26.50 -3.04
N SER A 77 -6.17 -27.18 -2.13
CA SER A 77 -7.59 -27.47 -2.33
C SER A 77 -8.38 -26.14 -2.38
N PRO A 78 -9.56 -26.09 -3.04
CA PRO A 78 -10.39 -24.88 -3.04
C PRO A 78 -10.75 -24.39 -1.63
N GLU A 79 -10.97 -25.32 -0.70
CA GLU A 79 -11.27 -25.00 0.70
C GLU A 79 -10.07 -24.35 1.40
N ASP A 80 -8.88 -24.91 1.24
CA ASP A 80 -7.66 -24.37 1.84
C ASP A 80 -7.27 -23.02 1.24
N ALA A 81 -7.42 -22.86 -0.08
CA ALA A 81 -7.20 -21.59 -0.76
C ALA A 81 -8.16 -20.51 -0.21
N ASN A 82 -9.44 -20.84 -0.06
CA ASN A 82 -10.42 -19.92 0.52
C ASN A 82 -10.09 -19.58 1.98
N LYS A 83 -9.64 -20.56 2.77
CA LYS A 83 -9.22 -20.34 4.15
C LYS A 83 -7.97 -19.44 4.23
N ALA A 84 -7.01 -19.63 3.33
CA ALA A 84 -5.82 -18.78 3.24
C ALA A 84 -6.19 -17.33 2.90
N LEU A 85 -7.06 -17.12 1.91
CA LEU A 85 -7.54 -15.80 1.53
C LEU A 85 -8.36 -15.12 2.64
N ARG A 86 -9.22 -15.87 3.33
CA ARG A 86 -9.97 -15.35 4.49
C ARG A 86 -9.06 -14.86 5.62
N ARG A 87 -7.93 -15.54 5.86
CA ARG A 87 -6.96 -15.15 6.91
C ARG A 87 -6.29 -13.81 6.62
N ILE A 88 -6.07 -13.47 5.36
CA ILE A 88 -5.42 -12.21 4.97
C ILE A 88 -6.43 -11.10 4.63
N ARG A 89 -7.73 -11.40 4.61
CA ARG A 89 -8.79 -10.45 4.26
C ARG A 89 -8.67 -9.12 5.00
N GLY A 90 -8.49 -9.16 6.33
CA GLY A 90 -8.34 -7.96 7.13
C GLY A 90 -7.12 -7.12 6.72
N PHE A 91 -5.99 -7.80 6.46
CA PHE A 91 -4.78 -7.14 5.97
C PHE A 91 -4.99 -6.52 4.58
N THR A 92 -5.62 -7.24 3.65
CA THR A 92 -5.98 -6.71 2.33
C THR A 92 -6.83 -5.44 2.43
N ILE A 93 -7.83 -5.41 3.32
CA ILE A 93 -8.69 -4.24 3.49
C ILE A 93 -7.88 -3.03 3.95
N VAL A 94 -7.00 -3.19 4.94
CA VAL A 94 -6.25 -2.04 5.50
C VAL A 94 -5.14 -1.53 4.59
N THR A 95 -4.58 -2.35 3.70
CA THR A 95 -3.54 -1.91 2.75
C THR A 95 -4.11 -1.32 1.46
N MET A 96 -5.35 -1.66 1.10
CA MET A 96 -5.97 -1.21 -0.15
C MET A 96 -5.93 0.32 -0.36
N PRO A 97 -6.18 1.17 0.66
CA PRO A 97 -6.04 2.62 0.50
C PRO A 97 -4.62 3.06 0.16
N ASP A 98 -3.61 2.43 0.76
CA ASP A 98 -2.21 2.77 0.51
C ASP A 98 -1.82 2.41 -0.93
N ASP A 99 -2.25 1.24 -1.41
CA ASP A 99 -2.04 0.82 -2.81
C ASP A 99 -2.71 1.80 -3.78
N ILE A 100 -3.94 2.24 -3.47
CA ILE A 100 -4.66 3.25 -4.25
C ILE A 100 -3.90 4.58 -4.27
N TYR A 101 -3.50 5.11 -3.11
CA TYR A 101 -2.79 6.39 -3.05
C TYR A 101 -1.38 6.33 -3.65
N PHE A 102 -0.77 5.14 -3.70
CA PHE A 102 0.47 4.92 -4.42
C PHE A 102 0.26 4.98 -5.93
N ALA A 103 -0.79 4.32 -6.44
CA ALA A 103 -1.11 4.30 -7.88
C ALA A 103 -1.67 5.63 -8.40
N PHE A 104 -2.38 6.39 -7.55
CA PHE A 104 -3.06 7.64 -7.90
C PHE A 104 -2.59 8.76 -6.98
N PRO A 105 -1.36 9.27 -7.18
CA PRO A 105 -0.75 10.26 -6.30
C PRO A 105 -1.42 11.63 -6.37
N ASN A 106 -2.37 11.88 -7.27
CA ASN A 106 -3.14 13.14 -7.30
C ASN A 106 -4.44 13.03 -6.48
N LEU A 107 -4.79 11.83 -6.02
CA LEU A 107 -5.99 11.59 -5.25
C LEU A 107 -5.84 12.20 -3.84
N PRO A 108 -6.81 13.01 -3.36
CA PRO A 108 -6.75 13.57 -2.02
C PRO A 108 -6.72 12.50 -0.94
N ARG A 109 -5.78 12.62 -0.01
CA ARG A 109 -5.65 11.67 1.08
C ARG A 109 -6.56 12.03 2.24
N LEU A 110 -7.42 11.09 2.61
CA LEU A 110 -8.22 11.15 3.84
C LEU A 110 -7.66 10.18 4.87
N LYS A 111 -7.67 10.58 6.15
CA LYS A 111 -7.37 9.65 7.26
C LYS A 111 -8.48 8.62 7.37
N ARG A 112 -9.73 9.08 7.28
CA ARG A 112 -10.92 8.22 7.18
C ARG A 112 -11.18 7.93 5.70
N ASN A 113 -10.33 7.07 5.12
CA ASN A 113 -10.39 6.65 3.72
C ASN A 113 -11.18 5.35 3.50
N LEU A 114 -11.49 4.62 4.58
CA LEU A 114 -12.35 3.44 4.58
C LEU A 114 -13.41 3.56 5.66
N LEU A 115 -14.63 3.18 5.32
CA LEU A 115 -15.75 3.09 6.26
C LEU A 115 -16.47 1.75 6.08
N LEU A 116 -16.72 1.05 7.19
CA LEU A 116 -17.57 -0.13 7.17
C LEU A 116 -19.03 0.32 6.98
N MET A 117 -19.71 -0.23 5.97
CA MET A 117 -21.10 0.14 5.65
C MET A 117 -22.11 -0.82 6.27
N ARG A 118 -22.03 -2.10 5.91
CA ARG A 118 -22.91 -3.20 6.36
C ARG A 118 -22.12 -4.50 6.30
N ASP A 119 -22.34 -5.42 7.24
CA ASP A 119 -21.79 -6.79 7.34
C ASP A 119 -20.33 -6.98 6.88
N VAL A 120 -20.11 -6.94 5.56
CA VAL A 120 -18.82 -7.19 4.88
C VAL A 120 -18.44 -6.14 3.82
N GLU A 121 -19.28 -5.13 3.57
CA GLU A 121 -19.09 -4.06 2.60
C GLU A 121 -18.34 -2.86 3.19
N TRP A 122 -17.33 -2.40 2.47
CA TRP A 122 -16.55 -1.22 2.84
C TRP A 122 -16.78 -0.10 1.83
N LEU A 123 -16.70 1.14 2.25
CA LEU A 123 -16.74 2.32 1.38
C LEU A 123 -15.32 2.90 1.31
N PHE A 124 -14.74 2.93 0.11
CA PHE A 124 -13.56 3.75 -0.13
C PHE A 124 -14.01 5.20 -0.30
N VAL A 125 -13.53 6.07 0.59
CA VAL A 125 -14.00 7.45 0.74
C VAL A 125 -13.07 8.38 -0.04
N PHE A 126 -13.63 9.07 -1.04
CA PHE A 126 -12.93 10.15 -1.74
C PHE A 126 -13.17 11.52 -1.08
N LYS A 127 -14.36 11.73 -0.52
CA LYS A 127 -14.75 12.95 0.24
C LYS A 127 -15.69 12.59 1.38
N ASP A 128 -15.74 13.44 2.40
CA ASP A 128 -16.80 13.39 3.39
C ASP A 128 -17.31 14.79 3.74
N ASN A 129 -18.43 14.88 4.44
CA ASN A 129 -19.02 16.16 4.85
C ASN A 129 -18.62 16.62 6.27
N SER A 130 -17.55 16.07 6.84
CA SER A 130 -17.15 16.39 8.21
C SER A 130 -16.55 17.79 8.36
N THR A 131 -15.96 18.34 7.29
CA THR A 131 -15.48 19.73 7.20
C THR A 131 -15.77 20.30 5.80
N HIS A 132 -15.65 21.63 5.67
CA HIS A 132 -15.69 22.29 4.36
C HIS A 132 -14.57 21.79 3.42
N ALA A 133 -13.35 21.63 3.94
CA ALA A 133 -12.21 21.15 3.16
C ALA A 133 -12.45 19.73 2.61
N ALA A 134 -12.90 18.80 3.46
CA ALA A 134 -13.18 17.43 3.05
C ALA A 134 -14.33 17.32 2.03
N SER A 135 -15.37 18.16 2.16
CA SER A 135 -16.53 18.10 1.26
C SER A 135 -16.26 18.71 -0.12
N HIS A 136 -15.38 19.69 -0.20
CA HIS A 136 -15.12 20.46 -1.42
C HIS A 136 -13.77 20.16 -2.07
N VAL A 137 -12.99 19.22 -1.53
CA VAL A 137 -11.70 18.84 -2.13
C VAL A 137 -11.89 18.45 -3.61
N TYR A 138 -10.99 18.89 -4.48
CA TYR A 138 -11.07 18.53 -5.90
C TYR A 138 -10.82 17.03 -6.09
N LEU A 139 -11.57 16.40 -6.99
CA LEU A 139 -11.30 15.03 -7.45
C LEU A 139 -11.15 15.06 -8.96
N ASP A 140 -10.02 14.60 -9.44
CA ASP A 140 -9.84 14.37 -10.86
C ASP A 140 -10.72 13.18 -11.29
N PRO A 141 -11.63 13.36 -12.27
CA PRO A 141 -12.44 12.27 -12.79
C PRO A 141 -11.63 11.11 -13.39
N GLU A 142 -10.42 11.37 -13.89
CA GLU A 142 -9.51 10.32 -14.40
C GLU A 142 -8.96 9.44 -13.27
N ASP A 143 -8.57 10.04 -12.15
CA ASP A 143 -8.10 9.30 -10.97
C ASP A 143 -9.23 8.43 -10.42
N VAL A 144 -10.44 8.98 -10.27
CA VAL A 144 -11.60 8.20 -9.81
C VAL A 144 -11.89 7.02 -10.75
N ARG A 145 -11.78 7.22 -12.07
CA ARG A 145 -11.91 6.12 -13.04
C ARG A 145 -10.77 5.12 -12.94
N GLY A 146 -9.55 5.58 -12.69
CA GLY A 146 -8.37 4.77 -12.43
C GLY A 146 -8.56 3.87 -11.21
N VAL A 147 -8.98 4.43 -10.07
CA VAL A 147 -9.27 3.69 -8.84
C VAL A 147 -10.31 2.61 -9.11
N LYS A 148 -11.41 2.94 -9.80
CA LYS A 148 -12.43 1.96 -10.14
C LYS A 148 -11.90 0.83 -11.02
N ARG A 149 -11.03 1.11 -12.00
CA ARG A 149 -10.41 0.07 -12.83
C ARG A 149 -9.47 -0.82 -12.01
N MET A 150 -8.63 -0.22 -11.16
CA MET A 150 -7.73 -0.95 -10.27
C MET A 150 -8.53 -1.90 -9.36
N LEU A 151 -9.62 -1.41 -8.78
CA LEU A 151 -10.50 -2.21 -7.94
C LEU A 151 -11.38 -3.20 -8.75
N GLY A 152 -11.42 -3.11 -10.08
CA GLY A 152 -12.35 -3.86 -10.94
C GLY A 152 -13.84 -3.56 -10.67
N LEU A 153 -14.12 -2.31 -10.29
CA LEU A 153 -15.43 -1.77 -9.97
C LEU A 153 -15.86 -0.71 -11.02
N GLN A 154 -15.38 -0.84 -12.28
CA GLN A 154 -15.66 0.15 -13.33
C GLN A 154 -17.15 0.38 -13.60
N TRP A 155 -17.99 -0.61 -13.31
CA TRP A 155 -19.44 -0.58 -13.48
C TRP A 155 -20.16 0.26 -12.40
N GLN A 156 -19.55 0.48 -11.24
CA GLN A 156 -20.15 1.30 -10.18
C GLN A 156 -20.15 2.79 -10.54
N VAL A 157 -20.98 3.60 -9.90
CA VAL A 157 -20.88 5.06 -9.94
C VAL A 157 -20.51 5.53 -8.54
N ALA A 158 -19.46 6.35 -8.43
CA ALA A 158 -19.13 7.00 -7.17
C ALA A 158 -20.26 7.96 -6.79
N LYS A 159 -20.73 7.89 -5.55
CA LYS A 159 -21.87 8.69 -5.09
C LYS A 159 -21.78 8.97 -3.60
N TRP A 160 -22.64 9.85 -3.12
CA TRP A 160 -22.80 10.10 -1.70
C TRP A 160 -23.57 8.95 -1.04
N HIS A 161 -22.98 8.40 0.01
CA HIS A 161 -23.56 7.40 0.87
C HIS A 161 -23.84 8.00 2.25
N ARG A 162 -25.02 7.68 2.80
CA ARG A 162 -25.24 7.89 4.23
C ARG A 162 -24.35 6.94 4.99
N VAL A 163 -23.58 7.49 5.91
CA VAL A 163 -22.71 6.73 6.80
C VAL A 163 -23.23 6.93 8.22
N SER A 164 -23.51 5.83 8.88
CA SER A 164 -23.84 5.83 10.31
C SER A 164 -22.54 5.97 11.09
N GLN A 165 -22.58 6.60 12.26
CA GLN A 165 -21.47 6.51 13.21
C GLN A 165 -21.31 5.05 13.65
N CYS A 166 -20.48 4.28 12.95
CA CYS A 166 -19.85 3.11 13.55
C CYS A 166 -18.55 3.61 14.13
N MET A 167 -18.54 3.87 15.45
CA MET A 167 -17.30 3.89 16.21
C MET A 167 -16.64 2.52 15.99
N LEU A 168 -15.52 2.51 15.27
CA LEU A 168 -14.51 1.46 15.42
C LEU A 168 -13.56 1.90 16.53
#